data_AF-A0A9Q9UVS2-F1
#
_entry.id   AF-A0A9Q9UVS2-F1
#
_cell.length_a   1.000
_cell.length_b   1.000
_cell.length_c   1.000
_cell.angle_alpha   90.00
_cell.angle_beta   90.00
_cell.angle_gamma   90.00
#
_symmetry.space_group_name_H-M   'P 1'
#
loop_
_entity.id
_entity.type
_entity.pdbx_description
1 polymer ?
#
loop_
_entity_poly.entity_id
_entity_poly.type
_entity_poly.pdbx_seq_one_letter_code
_entity_poly.pdbx_strand_id
1 'polypeptide(L)' 'MRNTQTTQGEYKIRVNLMLTPSSIKKLDKMAKRLNFSPSELVEQFAKIDTPHA' A
#
# COMPACT_ATOMS: atom_id res chain seq x y z
N MET A 1 -17.30 7.31 -5.19
CA MET A 1 -16.22 6.32 -5.46
C MET A 1 -16.82 4.93 -5.30
N ARG A 2 -16.69 4.05 -6.30
CA ARG A 2 -17.24 2.67 -6.24
C ARG A 2 -16.12 1.70 -5.90
N ASN A 3 -16.26 0.99 -4.79
CA ASN A 3 -15.38 -0.10 -4.41
C ASN A 3 -15.69 -1.31 -5.29
N THR A 4 -14.66 -2.00 -5.79
CA THR A 4 -14.81 -3.20 -6.63
C THR A 4 -14.47 -4.42 -5.79
N GLN A 5 -15.41 -5.33 -5.65
CA GLN A 5 -15.22 -6.59 -4.94
C GLN A 5 -14.39 -7.53 -5.83
N THR A 6 -13.33 -8.11 -5.26
CA THR A 6 -12.55 -9.17 -5.92
C THR A 6 -12.97 -10.54 -5.40
N THR A 7 -12.69 -11.59 -6.18
CA THR A 7 -13.07 -12.98 -5.89
C THR A 7 -12.58 -13.41 -4.50
N GLN A 8 -13.44 -14.10 -3.73
CA GLN A 8 -13.21 -14.60 -2.36
C GLN A 8 -13.27 -13.56 -1.21
N GLY A 9 -14.20 -12.62 -1.23
CA GLY A 9 -14.51 -11.81 -0.05
C GLY A 9 -13.47 -10.75 0.34
N GLU A 10 -12.37 -10.65 -0.41
CA GLU A 10 -11.42 -9.54 -0.30
C GLU A 10 -11.96 -8.27 -0.97
N TYR A 11 -11.95 -7.17 -0.21
CA TYR A 11 -12.34 -5.86 -0.71
C TYR A 11 -11.10 -5.05 -1.05
N LYS A 12 -10.88 -4.77 -2.33
CA LYS A 12 -9.86 -3.80 -2.72
C LYS A 12 -10.42 -2.39 -2.59
N ILE A 13 -9.98 -1.68 -1.55
CA ILE A 13 -10.30 -0.26 -1.37
C ILE A 13 -9.24 0.61 -2.03
N ARG A 14 -9.68 1.68 -2.69
CA ARG A 14 -8.77 2.72 -3.19
C ARG A 14 -8.61 3.79 -2.12
N VAL A 15 -7.38 4.00 -1.66
CA VAL A 15 -7.02 5.06 -0.73
C VAL A 15 -6.12 6.09 -1.44
N ASN A 16 -6.39 7.37 -1.22
CA ASN A 16 -5.52 8.45 -1.64
C ASN A 16 -4.78 8.97 -0.41
N LEU A 17 -3.46 8.76 -0.36
CA LEU A 17 -2.60 9.24 0.73
C LEU A 17 -1.89 10.53 0.30
N MET A 18 -1.96 11.55 1.15
CA MET A 18 -1.15 12.75 0.99
C MET A 18 0.11 12.59 1.84
N LEU A 19 1.26 12.50 1.17
CA LEU A 19 2.57 12.34 1.80
C LEU A 19 3.40 13.59 1.59
N THR A 20 4.32 13.86 2.52
CA THR A 20 5.31 14.92 2.30
C THR A 20 6.24 14.54 1.14
N PRO A 21 6.81 15.52 0.42
CA PRO A 21 7.75 15.23 -0.66
C PRO A 21 8.97 14.39 -0.23
N SER A 22 9.43 14.57 1.01
CA SER A 22 10.55 13.79 1.56
C SER A 22 10.16 12.32 1.82
N SER A 23 8.95 12.06 2.31
CA SER A 23 8.42 10.70 2.46
C SER A 23 8.26 9.99 1.12
N ILE A 24 7.79 10.69 0.08
CA ILE A 24 7.67 10.13 -1.28
C ILE A 24 9.05 9.71 -1.82
N LYS A 25 10.08 10.54 -1.66
CA LYS A 25 11.46 10.20 -2.07
C LYS A 25 12.01 8.99 -1.32
N LYS A 26 11.73 8.87 -0.02
CA LYS A 26 12.15 7.71 0.78
C LYS A 26 11.44 6.43 0.32
N LEU A 27 10.12 6.52 0.10
CA LEU A 27 9.31 5.40 -0.40
C LEU A 27 9.81 4.89 -1.75
N ASP A 28 10.03 5.80 -2.72
CA ASP A 28 10.54 5.45 -4.05
C ASP A 28 11.93 4.78 -3.98
N LYS A 29 12.83 5.31 -3.13
CA LYS A 29 14.15 4.71 -2.92
C LYS A 29 14.07 3.31 -2.32
N MET A 30 13.16 3.07 -1.38
CA MET A 30 12.94 1.76 -0.78
C MET A 30 12.32 0.78 -1.77
N ALA A 31 11.28 1.22 -2.50
CA ALA A 31 10.60 0.44 -3.52
C ALA A 31 11.58 -0.07 -4.59
N LYS A 32 12.46 0.81 -5.09
CA LYS A 32 13.53 0.45 -6.03
C LYS A 32 14.53 -0.56 -5.47
N ARG A 33 14.94 -0.42 -4.21
CA ARG A 33 15.90 -1.33 -3.57
C ARG A 33 15.33 -2.74 -3.39
N LEU A 34 14.04 -2.83 -3.13
CA LEU A 34 13.35 -4.11 -2.88
C LEU A 34 12.70 -4.68 -4.15
N ASN A 35 12.79 -3.98 -5.28
CA ASN A 35 12.16 -4.34 -6.55
C ASN A 35 10.62 -4.48 -6.45
N PHE A 36 9.99 -3.56 -5.73
CA PHE A 36 8.53 -3.44 -5.60
C PHE A 36 8.04 -2.13 -6.22
N SER A 37 6.74 -2.06 -6.53
CA SER A 37 6.07 -0.78 -6.74
C SER A 37 5.85 -0.06 -5.39
N PRO A 38 5.79 1.29 -5.39
CA PRO A 38 5.47 2.04 -4.17
C PRO A 38 4.15 1.63 -3.51
N SER A 39 3.12 1.29 -4.30
CA SER A 39 1.83 0.82 -3.78
C SER A 39 1.91 -0.54 -3.12
N GLU A 40 2.61 -1.50 -3.73
CA GLU A 40 2.80 -2.83 -3.12
C GLU A 40 3.58 -2.72 -1.83
N LEU A 41 4.60 -1.86 -1.78
CA LEU A 41 5.37 -1.63 -0.57
C LEU A 41 4.48 -1.05 0.55
N VAL A 42 3.61 -0.09 0.25
CA VAL A 42 2.63 0.46 1.20
C VAL A 42 1.64 -0.61 1.67
N GLU A 43 1.14 -1.47 0.77
CA GLU A 43 0.26 -2.58 1.13
C GLU A 43 0.95 -3.58 2.07
N GLN A 44 2.23 -3.90 1.83
CA GLN A 44 3.02 -4.78 2.71
C GLN A 44 3.21 -4.16 4.10
N PHE A 45 3.51 -2.87 4.19
CA PHE A 45 3.60 -2.18 5.48
C PHE A 45 2.26 -2.16 6.23
N ALA A 46 1.16 -1.93 5.52
CA ALA A 46 -0.18 -1.89 6.13
C ALA A 46 -0.63 -3.26 6.67
N LYS A 47 -0.14 -4.37 6.10
CA LYS A 47 -0.44 -5.74 6.58
C LYS A 47 0.22 -6.10 7.92
N ILE A 48 1.27 -5.38 8.32
CA ILE A 48 2.02 -5.71 9.54
C ILE A 48 1.22 -5.37 10.82
N ASP A 49 0.19 -4.53 10.72
CA ASP A 49 -0.61 -4.05 11.86
C ASP A 49 -1.99 -4.71 12.01
N THR A 50 -2.23 -5.84 11.33
CA THR A 50 -3.37 -6.72 11.71
C THR A 50 -2.89 -7.69 12.78
N PRO A 51 -3.29 -7.55 14.06
CA PRO A 51 -3.10 -8.62 15.02
C PRO A 51 -3.76 -9.88 14.45
N HIS A 52 -3.07 -11.01 14.53
CA HIS A 52 -3.68 -12.31 14.29
C HIS A 52 -4.98 -12.38 15.09
N ALA A 53 -6.11 -12.51 14.40
CA ALA A 53 -7.39 -12.82 14.99
C ALA A 53 -7.44 -14.29 15.42
#